data_AF-A0A4S4D208-F1
#
_entry.id   AF-A0A4S4D208-F1
#
_cell.length_a   1.000
_cell.length_b   1.000
_cell.length_c   1.000
_cell.angle_alpha   90.00
_cell.angle_beta   90.00
_cell.angle_gamma   90.00
#
_symmetry.space_group_name_H-M   'P 1'
#
loop_
_entity.id
_entity.type
_entity.pdbx_description
1 polymer ?
#
loop_
_entity_poly.entity_id
_entity_poly.type
_entity_poly.pdbx_seq_one_letter_code
_entity_poly.pdbx_strand_id
1 'polypeptide(L)'
;MATNYISINLFLQIFLLLVSTLHFPSEARRLTESTQTQQPILFEYHNGPLLTGKISINLIWYGNFKPSQRAIVSDFVTSLSSNPSNNQPSVATWWKTTDKYYQMPNSKNKASYLSLSAGKQILDENYSLGKSLTQNQVVELASKGDQMNAVNVVLTASDVTVDGFCSSRCGTHGSSKATQIKGKNYKFAYIWVGNSETQCPGQCAWPFHQPIYGPQSPPLVAPNNDVGLDGMVTNLASLLAGTATNPFGNGYYQGPASAPLEAASACPGVYGNGAYPGYAGDLLVDPTTGASYNAHDNVIDEAASACPGVYGNGAYPGYAGDLLVDPTTGASYNAHGDNGRKYLLPALYDPATSSCSTLIFLLLVSTLHFPSEARRLTESTQTQQPILFEYHNGPLLTGKISINLIWYGNFKPSQRAIVSDFVTSLSSNPSNNQPSVATWWKTTDKYYQIPNSKNKAPFLSISAGKQILDENYSLGKSLTQKQIVELASKGDQMNAVNVVLTASDVIVDGFCSSRCGTHGSSKATQVKGKNYKFAYIWVGNSETQCPGQCAWPFHQPIYGPQSPPLVAPNN
;
A
#
# COMPACT_ATOMS: atom_id res chain seq x y z
N MET A 1 20.61 -56.89 54.79
CA MET A 1 19.61 -55.80 54.90
C MET A 1 20.19 -54.39 54.91
N ALA A 2 21.51 -54.17 54.95
CA ALA A 2 22.11 -52.83 54.93
C ALA A 2 22.42 -52.27 53.51
N THR A 3 22.46 -53.12 52.48
CA THR A 3 22.82 -52.71 51.11
C THR A 3 21.66 -52.13 50.29
N ASN A 4 20.40 -52.46 50.61
CA ASN A 4 19.22 -51.89 49.93
C ASN A 4 18.85 -50.48 50.41
N TYR A 5 19.28 -50.08 51.61
CA TYR A 5 19.00 -48.74 52.15
C TYR A 5 19.89 -47.64 51.55
N ILE A 6 21.08 -48.01 51.06
CA ILE A 6 22.02 -47.05 50.46
C ILE A 6 21.57 -46.67 49.04
N SER A 7 21.00 -47.62 48.29
CA SER A 7 20.54 -47.38 46.91
C SER A 7 19.29 -46.48 46.83
N ILE A 8 18.36 -46.61 47.79
CA ILE A 8 17.15 -45.78 47.86
C ILE A 8 17.49 -44.35 48.30
N ASN A 9 18.40 -44.17 49.26
CA ASN A 9 18.84 -42.85 49.69
C ASN A 9 19.62 -42.10 48.60
N LEU A 10 20.42 -42.82 47.80
CA LEU A 10 21.14 -42.22 46.68
C LEU A 10 20.18 -41.77 45.57
N PHE A 11 19.14 -42.56 45.27
CA PHE A 11 18.09 -42.20 44.31
C PHE A 11 17.27 -41.00 44.79
N LEU A 12 16.93 -40.94 46.08
CA LEU A 12 16.17 -39.83 46.66
C LEU A 12 16.98 -38.52 46.65
N GLN A 13 18.29 -38.61 46.91
CA GLN A 13 19.20 -37.46 46.86
C GLN A 13 19.40 -36.94 45.43
N ILE A 14 19.53 -37.82 44.44
CA ILE A 14 19.62 -37.44 43.02
C ILE A 14 18.31 -36.81 42.54
N PHE A 15 17.15 -37.35 42.97
CA PHE A 15 15.84 -36.79 42.64
C PHE A 15 15.63 -35.39 43.27
N LEU A 16 16.04 -35.20 44.53
CA LEU A 16 15.98 -33.89 45.20
C LEU A 16 16.96 -32.86 44.59
N LEU A 17 18.13 -33.29 44.10
CA LEU A 17 19.07 -32.45 43.35
C LEU A 17 18.51 -32.01 42.00
N LEU A 18 17.81 -32.89 41.28
CA LEU A 18 17.13 -32.56 40.01
C LEU A 18 15.96 -31.59 40.18
N VAL A 19 15.20 -31.72 41.28
CA VAL A 19 14.07 -30.81 41.59
C VAL A 19 14.55 -29.43 42.06
N SER A 20 15.71 -29.36 42.72
CA SER A 20 16.30 -28.09 43.17
C SER A 20 17.03 -27.31 42.07
N THR A 21 17.45 -27.95 40.97
CA THR A 21 17.96 -27.25 39.78
C THR A 21 16.89 -26.65 38.87
N LEU A 22 15.60 -26.90 39.15
CA LEU A 22 14.46 -26.40 38.35
C LEU A 22 13.81 -25.12 38.91
N HIS A 23 14.38 -24.51 39.95
CA HIS A 23 13.88 -23.24 40.50
C HIS A 23 14.98 -22.17 40.50
N PHE A 24 15.25 -21.61 39.33
CA PHE A 24 15.83 -20.26 39.24
C PHE A 24 14.68 -19.25 39.18
N PRO A 25 14.50 -18.37 40.19
CA PRO A 25 13.74 -17.15 39.99
C PRO A 25 14.60 -16.22 39.13
N SER A 26 14.48 -16.34 37.81
CA SER A 26 14.88 -15.27 36.90
C SER A 26 13.85 -14.16 37.05
N GLU A 27 14.08 -13.24 37.97
CA GLU A 27 13.41 -11.94 38.00
C GLU A 27 14.01 -11.09 36.88
N ALA A 28 13.74 -11.49 35.64
CA ALA A 28 13.80 -10.59 34.51
C ALA A 28 12.64 -9.61 34.71
N ARG A 29 12.96 -8.32 34.83
CA ARG A 29 11.96 -7.25 34.70
C ARG A 29 11.20 -7.50 33.40
N ARG A 30 9.99 -8.04 33.49
CA ARG A 30 9.03 -8.04 32.40
C ARG A 30 8.71 -6.58 32.10
N LEU A 31 9.29 -6.06 31.03
CA LEU A 31 8.60 -5.05 30.25
C LEU A 31 7.27 -5.70 29.85
N THR A 32 6.17 -5.15 30.34
CA THR A 32 4.83 -5.44 29.86
C THR A 32 4.78 -5.12 28.39
N GLU A 33 5.06 -6.13 27.57
CA GLU A 33 4.72 -6.16 26.16
C GLU A 33 3.19 -6.11 26.10
N SER A 34 2.66 -5.01 25.59
CA SER A 34 1.25 -4.89 25.26
C SER A 34 0.94 -5.91 24.18
N THR A 35 0.35 -7.03 24.55
CA THR A 35 -0.35 -7.92 23.62
C THR A 35 -1.58 -7.17 23.10
N GLN A 36 -1.37 -6.27 22.16
CA GLN A 36 -2.44 -5.90 21.23
C GLN A 36 -2.76 -7.16 20.43
N THR A 37 -3.94 -7.74 20.68
CA THR A 37 -4.55 -8.71 19.78
C THR A 37 -4.69 -8.03 18.41
N GLN A 38 -3.77 -8.32 17.48
CA GLN A 38 -3.96 -8.04 16.07
C GLN A 38 -5.30 -8.65 15.67
N GLN A 39 -6.24 -7.82 15.20
CA GLN A 39 -7.43 -8.37 14.56
C GLN A 39 -6.97 -9.19 13.34
N PRO A 40 -7.48 -10.42 13.16
CA PRO A 40 -7.09 -11.22 12.01
C PRO A 40 -7.45 -10.46 10.73
N ILE A 41 -6.44 -10.17 9.92
CA ILE A 41 -6.60 -9.61 8.57
C ILE A 41 -7.52 -10.57 7.84
N LEU A 42 -8.74 -10.15 7.45
CA LEU A 42 -9.69 -11.02 6.76
C LEU A 42 -9.69 -10.70 5.27
N PHE A 43 -9.00 -11.53 4.48
CA PHE A 43 -9.13 -11.49 3.01
C PHE A 43 -10.43 -12.12 2.58
N GLU A 44 -11.35 -11.30 2.08
CA GLU A 44 -12.63 -11.77 1.55
C GLU A 44 -12.52 -12.03 0.05
N TYR A 45 -13.22 -13.06 -0.42
CA TYR A 45 -13.42 -13.29 -1.85
C TYR A 45 -14.64 -12.53 -2.35
N HIS A 46 -14.44 -11.66 -3.33
CA HIS A 46 -15.48 -10.75 -3.84
C HIS A 46 -16.15 -11.24 -5.11
N ASN A 47 -16.15 -12.57 -5.32
CA ASN A 47 -16.81 -13.26 -6.43
C ASN A 47 -16.31 -12.88 -7.85
N GLY A 48 -15.17 -12.19 -7.96
CA GLY A 48 -14.53 -11.93 -9.24
C GLY A 48 -13.69 -13.10 -9.75
N PRO A 49 -13.42 -13.15 -11.07
CA PRO A 49 -12.67 -14.24 -11.68
C PRO A 49 -11.24 -14.35 -11.14
N LEU A 50 -10.88 -15.55 -10.71
CA LEU A 50 -9.49 -15.97 -10.45
C LEU A 50 -8.85 -16.45 -11.75
N LEU A 51 -7.52 -16.40 -11.81
CA LEU A 51 -6.79 -16.96 -12.95
C LEU A 51 -6.86 -18.49 -12.88
N THR A 52 -7.40 -19.15 -13.91
CA THR A 52 -7.64 -20.61 -13.91
C THR A 52 -7.25 -21.24 -15.24
N GLY A 53 -6.95 -22.54 -15.22
CA GLY A 53 -6.55 -23.30 -16.41
C GLY A 53 -5.06 -23.20 -16.72
N LYS A 54 -4.68 -23.51 -17.97
CA LYS A 54 -3.30 -23.49 -18.45
C LYS A 54 -2.94 -22.08 -18.92
N ILE A 55 -2.02 -21.43 -18.23
CA ILE A 55 -1.63 -20.05 -18.48
C ILE A 55 -0.14 -19.96 -18.76
N SER A 56 0.25 -19.34 -19.87
CA SER A 56 1.65 -19.06 -20.16
C SER A 56 2.11 -17.73 -19.55
N ILE A 57 3.34 -17.69 -19.02
CA ILE A 57 3.98 -16.45 -18.58
C ILE A 57 4.94 -15.99 -19.67
N ASN A 58 4.60 -14.92 -20.36
CA ASN A 58 5.47 -14.31 -21.35
C ASN A 58 6.34 -13.23 -20.68
N LEU A 59 7.64 -13.21 -20.97
CA LEU A 59 8.57 -12.21 -20.46
C LEU A 59 8.91 -11.20 -21.55
N ILE A 60 8.65 -9.92 -21.28
CA ILE A 60 8.97 -8.79 -22.16
C ILE A 60 10.10 -8.01 -21.49
N TRP A 61 11.31 -8.18 -22.01
CA TRP A 61 12.52 -7.55 -21.50
C TRP A 61 12.73 -6.20 -22.19
N TYR A 62 12.63 -5.12 -21.44
CA TYR A 62 12.76 -3.76 -21.95
C TYR A 62 14.03 -3.08 -21.43
N GLY A 63 14.97 -2.83 -22.33
CA GLY A 63 16.31 -2.34 -22.03
C GLY A 63 17.37 -3.44 -21.97
N ASN A 64 18.58 -3.08 -21.57
CA ASN A 64 19.74 -3.96 -21.64
C ASN A 64 19.88 -4.86 -20.39
N PHE A 65 19.53 -6.14 -20.53
CA PHE A 65 19.74 -7.17 -19.51
C PHE A 65 20.84 -8.14 -19.94
N LYS A 66 21.75 -8.48 -19.02
CA LYS A 66 22.76 -9.52 -19.29
C LYS A 66 22.07 -10.89 -19.49
N PRO A 67 22.64 -11.81 -20.31
CA PRO A 67 22.13 -13.18 -20.40
C PRO A 67 22.00 -13.87 -19.04
N SER A 68 22.94 -13.64 -18.12
CA SER A 68 22.88 -14.15 -16.75
C SER A 68 21.71 -13.60 -15.94
N GLN A 69 21.36 -12.33 -16.12
CA GLN A 69 20.21 -11.68 -15.48
C GLN A 69 18.89 -12.25 -16.01
N ARG A 70 18.82 -12.46 -17.33
CA ARG A 70 17.63 -13.06 -17.96
C ARG A 70 17.41 -14.50 -17.51
N ALA A 71 18.48 -15.25 -17.30
CA ALA A 71 18.41 -16.62 -16.79
C ALA A 71 17.79 -16.67 -15.39
N ILE A 72 18.14 -15.77 -14.47
CA ILE A 72 17.59 -15.73 -13.11
C ILE A 72 16.06 -15.70 -13.12
N VAL A 73 15.43 -14.78 -13.88
CA VAL A 73 13.97 -14.69 -13.91
C VAL A 73 13.33 -15.82 -14.72
N SER A 74 13.97 -16.24 -15.81
CA SER A 74 13.46 -17.34 -16.65
C SER A 74 13.45 -18.68 -15.90
N ASP A 75 14.51 -18.95 -15.13
CA ASP A 75 14.63 -20.12 -14.26
C ASP A 75 13.56 -20.07 -13.16
N PHE A 76 13.33 -18.90 -12.53
CA PHE A 76 12.25 -18.72 -11.56
C PHE A 76 10.88 -19.07 -12.14
N VAL A 77 10.54 -18.54 -13.31
CA VAL A 77 9.25 -18.82 -13.98
C VAL A 77 9.08 -20.31 -14.30
N THR A 78 10.15 -20.96 -14.76
CA THR A 78 10.13 -22.41 -15.04
C THR A 78 9.91 -23.22 -13.75
N SER A 79 10.55 -22.77 -12.66
CA SER A 79 10.49 -23.41 -11.34
C SER A 79 9.09 -23.43 -10.72
N LEU A 80 8.18 -22.52 -11.11
CA LEU A 80 6.79 -22.46 -10.61
C LEU A 80 5.99 -23.74 -10.92
N SER A 81 6.38 -24.45 -11.98
CA SER A 81 5.70 -25.65 -12.49
C SER A 81 6.56 -26.91 -12.43
N SER A 82 7.74 -26.82 -11.83
CA SER A 82 8.67 -27.94 -11.69
C SER A 82 8.10 -29.04 -10.79
N ASN A 83 8.47 -30.30 -11.08
CA ASN A 83 8.17 -31.37 -10.14
C ASN A 83 8.99 -31.14 -8.85
N PRO A 84 8.39 -31.27 -7.66
CA PRO A 84 9.12 -31.10 -6.41
C PRO A 84 10.32 -32.05 -6.38
N SER A 85 11.53 -31.49 -6.43
CA SER A 85 12.75 -32.26 -6.25
C SER A 85 12.89 -32.71 -4.79
N ASN A 86 13.87 -33.59 -4.51
CA ASN A 86 14.23 -33.99 -3.13
C ASN A 86 14.69 -32.82 -2.25
N ASN A 87 14.95 -31.63 -2.82
CA ASN A 87 15.36 -30.44 -2.09
C ASN A 87 14.12 -29.59 -1.76
N GLN A 88 13.58 -29.78 -0.56
CA GLN A 88 12.54 -28.92 0.02
C GLN A 88 13.16 -27.90 0.97
N PRO A 89 12.61 -26.67 1.07
CA PRO A 89 11.48 -26.12 0.31
C PRO A 89 11.83 -25.71 -1.14
N SER A 90 10.86 -25.75 -2.07
CA SER A 90 11.03 -25.37 -3.48
C SER A 90 10.06 -24.30 -3.97
N VAL A 91 10.38 -23.63 -5.08
CA VAL A 91 9.52 -22.61 -5.73
C VAL A 91 8.16 -23.19 -6.11
N ALA A 92 8.12 -24.42 -6.63
CA ALA A 92 6.87 -25.10 -6.95
C ALA A 92 6.00 -25.36 -5.70
N THR A 93 6.62 -25.77 -4.58
CA THR A 93 5.91 -25.94 -3.29
C THR A 93 5.34 -24.61 -2.80
N TRP A 94 6.10 -23.52 -2.94
CA TRP A 94 5.63 -22.17 -2.62
C TRP A 94 4.42 -21.78 -3.45
N TRP A 95 4.53 -21.90 -4.77
CA TRP A 95 3.46 -21.54 -5.71
C TRP A 95 2.18 -22.34 -5.45
N LYS A 96 2.31 -23.62 -5.09
CA LYS A 96 1.19 -24.49 -4.72
C LYS A 96 0.37 -23.97 -3.54
N THR A 97 0.93 -23.10 -2.70
CA THR A 97 0.18 -22.45 -1.61
C THR A 97 -1.01 -21.64 -2.15
N THR A 98 -0.91 -21.12 -3.39
CA THR A 98 -2.04 -20.43 -4.03
C THR A 98 -3.26 -21.33 -4.25
N ASP A 99 -3.11 -22.66 -4.29
CA ASP A 99 -4.23 -23.60 -4.43
C ASP A 99 -5.29 -23.41 -3.33
N LYS A 100 -4.88 -22.93 -2.15
CA LYS A 100 -5.78 -22.65 -1.02
C LYS A 100 -6.85 -21.61 -1.38
N TYR A 101 -6.55 -20.65 -2.25
CA TYR A 101 -7.52 -19.64 -2.71
C TYR A 101 -8.55 -20.20 -3.71
N TYR A 102 -8.29 -21.38 -4.29
CA TYR A 102 -9.19 -22.05 -5.24
C TYR A 102 -10.07 -23.11 -4.56
N GLN A 103 -9.78 -23.48 -3.31
CA GLN A 103 -10.47 -24.50 -2.53
C GLN A 103 -11.54 -23.89 -1.62
N MET A 104 -12.58 -23.25 -2.19
CA MET A 104 -13.68 -22.71 -1.39
C MET A 104 -14.83 -23.72 -1.14
N PRO A 105 -15.44 -23.75 0.07
CA PRO A 105 -16.35 -24.84 0.49
C PRO A 105 -17.68 -24.97 -0.25
N ASN A 106 -18.05 -24.01 -1.13
CA ASN A 106 -19.39 -23.94 -1.74
C ASN A 106 -19.41 -23.80 -3.28
N SER A 107 -18.29 -24.00 -3.98
CA SER A 107 -18.30 -23.94 -5.45
C SER A 107 -18.80 -25.26 -6.05
N LYS A 108 -19.97 -25.23 -6.71
CA LYS A 108 -20.52 -26.36 -7.50
C LYS A 108 -19.66 -26.74 -8.71
N ASN A 109 -18.65 -25.93 -9.04
CA ASN A 109 -17.68 -26.20 -10.10
C ASN A 109 -16.29 -26.33 -9.47
N LYS A 110 -15.69 -27.53 -9.54
CA LYS A 110 -14.24 -27.70 -9.30
C LYS A 110 -13.52 -26.86 -10.34
N ALA A 111 -13.08 -25.65 -9.98
CA ALA A 111 -12.26 -24.84 -10.86
C ALA A 111 -11.02 -25.65 -11.26
N SER A 112 -10.68 -25.68 -12.55
CA SER A 112 -9.44 -26.28 -13.01
C SER A 112 -8.27 -25.53 -12.37
N TYR A 113 -7.41 -26.26 -11.64
CA TYR A 113 -6.22 -25.73 -11.00
C TYR A 113 -5.41 -24.85 -11.97
N LEU A 114 -4.88 -23.74 -11.47
CA LEU A 114 -3.99 -22.87 -12.23
C LEU A 114 -2.69 -23.62 -12.52
N SER A 115 -2.42 -23.86 -13.80
CA SER A 115 -1.17 -24.44 -14.26
C SER A 115 -0.42 -23.38 -15.04
N LEU A 116 0.71 -22.96 -14.49
CA LEU A 116 1.61 -22.03 -15.15
C LEU A 116 2.62 -22.77 -16.03
N SER A 117 3.01 -22.14 -17.13
CA SER A 117 4.15 -22.58 -17.94
C SER A 117 4.95 -21.38 -18.43
N ALA A 118 6.25 -21.56 -18.63
CA ALA A 118 7.05 -20.56 -19.34
C ALA A 118 6.49 -20.34 -20.76
N GLY A 119 6.34 -19.08 -21.14
CA GLY A 119 5.86 -18.64 -22.45
C GLY A 119 6.97 -18.04 -23.31
N LYS A 120 6.59 -17.11 -24.19
CA LYS A 120 7.52 -16.41 -25.08
C LYS A 120 8.38 -15.42 -24.31
N GLN A 121 9.60 -15.22 -24.79
CA GLN A 121 10.43 -14.10 -24.37
C GLN A 121 10.58 -13.11 -25.52
N ILE A 122 10.32 -11.83 -25.25
CA ILE A 122 10.39 -10.72 -26.20
C ILE A 122 11.48 -9.78 -25.70
N LEU A 123 12.48 -9.49 -26.53
CA LEU A 123 13.58 -8.59 -26.20
C LEU A 123 13.40 -7.25 -26.91
N ASP A 124 13.46 -6.16 -26.16
CA ASP A 124 13.43 -4.79 -26.62
C ASP A 124 14.65 -4.04 -26.06
N GLU A 125 15.83 -4.42 -26.54
CA GLU A 125 17.13 -3.90 -26.07
C GLU A 125 17.41 -2.47 -26.57
N ASN A 126 16.64 -2.00 -27.56
CA ASN A 126 16.80 -0.68 -28.18
C ASN A 126 15.95 0.43 -27.54
N TYR A 127 15.24 0.13 -26.44
CA TYR A 127 14.39 1.08 -25.74
C TYR A 127 13.35 1.73 -26.68
N SER A 128 12.51 0.92 -27.35
CA SER A 128 11.62 1.38 -28.42
C SER A 128 10.66 2.54 -28.06
N LEU A 129 10.39 2.78 -26.78
CA LEU A 129 9.54 3.85 -26.25
C LEU A 129 10.33 4.88 -25.40
N GLY A 130 11.67 4.83 -25.43
CA GLY A 130 12.57 5.64 -24.61
C GLY A 130 12.87 5.05 -23.23
N LYS A 131 13.76 5.70 -22.47
CA LYS A 131 14.17 5.24 -21.12
C LYS A 131 13.26 5.72 -19.99
N SER A 132 12.26 6.55 -20.29
CA SER A 132 11.25 6.98 -19.32
C SER A 132 9.88 6.57 -19.82
N LEU A 133 9.23 5.68 -19.09
CA LEU A 133 7.95 5.09 -19.47
C LEU A 133 6.83 5.57 -18.58
N THR A 134 5.71 5.90 -19.20
CA THR A 134 4.43 6.06 -18.53
C THR A 134 3.77 4.70 -18.28
N GLN A 135 2.80 4.64 -17.37
CA GLN A 135 2.06 3.41 -17.11
C GLN A 135 1.31 2.90 -18.36
N ASN A 136 0.85 3.79 -19.24
CA ASN A 136 0.21 3.39 -20.50
C ASN A 136 1.19 2.72 -21.46
N GLN A 137 2.44 3.19 -21.51
CA GLN A 137 3.49 2.58 -22.32
C GLN A 137 3.90 1.19 -21.78
N VAL A 138 3.83 0.97 -20.47
CA VAL A 138 3.99 -0.37 -19.88
C VAL A 138 2.90 -1.32 -20.39
N VAL A 139 1.64 -0.88 -20.45
CA VAL A 139 0.54 -1.68 -21.00
C VAL A 139 0.73 -1.94 -22.50
N GLU A 140 1.23 -0.96 -23.25
CA GLU A 140 1.60 -1.10 -24.66
C GLU A 140 2.68 -2.18 -24.85
N LEU A 141 3.75 -2.17 -24.04
CA LEU A 141 4.77 -3.21 -24.05
C LEU A 141 4.20 -4.59 -23.71
N ALA A 142 3.33 -4.67 -22.70
CA ALA A 142 2.67 -5.92 -22.32
C ALA A 142 1.78 -6.47 -23.45
N SER A 143 1.19 -5.60 -24.28
CA SER A 143 0.34 -6.00 -25.42
C SER A 143 1.10 -6.74 -26.53
N LYS A 144 2.44 -6.67 -26.56
CA LYS A 144 3.31 -7.40 -27.50
C LYS A 144 3.33 -8.91 -27.24
N GLY A 145 2.98 -9.33 -26.02
CA GLY A 145 2.85 -10.75 -25.64
C GLY A 145 1.52 -11.36 -26.08
N ASP A 146 1.35 -12.67 -25.84
CA ASP A 146 0.10 -13.35 -26.16
C ASP A 146 -1.05 -12.79 -25.32
N GLN A 147 -2.23 -12.61 -25.93
CA GLN A 147 -3.37 -11.95 -25.28
C GLN A 147 -4.45 -12.94 -24.79
N MET A 148 -4.20 -14.24 -24.92
CA MET A 148 -5.13 -15.31 -24.55
C MET A 148 -4.41 -16.35 -23.71
N ASN A 149 -5.01 -16.74 -22.57
CA ASN A 149 -4.46 -17.71 -21.64
C ASN A 149 -2.99 -17.41 -21.28
N ALA A 150 -2.67 -16.13 -21.08
CA ALA A 150 -1.32 -15.68 -20.84
C ALA A 150 -1.29 -14.51 -19.84
N VAL A 151 -0.19 -14.41 -19.11
CA VAL A 151 0.22 -13.25 -18.32
C VAL A 151 1.45 -12.65 -18.99
N ASN A 152 1.37 -11.38 -19.36
CA ASN A 152 2.48 -10.66 -19.99
C ASN A 152 3.26 -9.86 -18.94
N VAL A 153 4.48 -10.29 -18.63
CA VAL A 153 5.35 -9.68 -17.62
C VAL A 153 6.35 -8.76 -18.30
N VAL A 154 6.24 -7.46 -18.08
CA VAL A 154 7.20 -6.45 -18.55
C VAL A 154 8.28 -6.25 -17.50
N LEU A 155 9.54 -6.45 -17.87
CA LEU A 155 10.70 -6.31 -17.00
C LEU A 155 11.55 -5.16 -17.54
N THR A 156 11.70 -4.09 -16.77
CA THR A 156 12.48 -2.90 -17.19
C THR A 156 13.88 -2.91 -16.58
N ALA A 157 14.90 -2.63 -17.40
CA ALA A 157 16.30 -2.59 -16.99
C ALA A 157 16.56 -1.48 -15.95
N SER A 158 17.70 -1.53 -15.26
CA SER A 158 18.00 -0.61 -14.15
C SER A 158 18.12 0.85 -14.59
N ASP A 159 18.43 1.08 -15.87
CA ASP A 159 18.52 2.42 -16.46
C ASP A 159 17.20 2.94 -17.07
N VAL A 160 16.07 2.31 -16.77
CA VAL A 160 14.73 2.71 -17.23
C VAL A 160 13.91 3.23 -16.05
N THR A 161 13.40 4.45 -16.17
CA THR A 161 12.45 5.05 -15.22
C THR A 161 11.01 4.74 -15.64
N VAL A 162 10.13 4.48 -14.66
CA VAL A 162 8.70 4.26 -14.88
C VAL A 162 7.90 5.07 -13.86
N ASP A 163 6.79 5.67 -14.27
CA ASP A 163 5.92 6.46 -13.40
C ASP A 163 5.58 5.69 -12.10
N GLY A 164 5.90 6.29 -10.94
CA GLY A 164 5.64 5.72 -9.62
C GLY A 164 6.66 4.68 -9.13
N PHE A 165 7.60 4.24 -9.97
CA PHE A 165 8.71 3.37 -9.56
C PHE A 165 9.52 4.06 -8.45
N CYS A 166 9.92 3.31 -7.42
CA CYS A 166 10.76 3.82 -6.33
C CYS A 166 10.15 4.94 -5.47
N SER A 167 8.88 5.29 -5.69
CA SER A 167 8.16 6.30 -4.91
C SER A 167 6.98 5.67 -4.18
N SER A 168 6.24 4.79 -4.85
CA SER A 168 5.07 4.13 -4.27
C SER A 168 4.99 2.62 -4.56
N ARG A 169 5.85 2.09 -5.44
CA ARG A 169 5.77 0.70 -5.91
C ARG A 169 7.08 0.22 -6.54
N CYS A 170 7.28 -1.09 -6.52
CA CYS A 170 8.38 -1.80 -7.17
C CYS A 170 7.95 -2.54 -8.46
N GLY A 171 6.65 -2.53 -8.71
CA GLY A 171 6.00 -3.14 -9.84
C GLY A 171 4.48 -2.96 -9.74
N THR A 172 3.75 -3.48 -10.71
CA THR A 172 2.29 -3.46 -10.73
C THR A 172 1.78 -4.68 -11.47
N HIS A 173 0.54 -5.07 -11.20
CA HIS A 173 -0.20 -5.96 -12.06
C HIS A 173 -1.53 -5.31 -12.47
N GLY A 174 -2.19 -5.87 -13.48
CA GLY A 174 -3.48 -5.37 -13.92
C GLY A 174 -4.00 -6.13 -15.12
N SER A 175 -5.05 -5.59 -15.75
CA SER A 175 -5.60 -6.15 -16.97
C SER A 175 -5.86 -5.08 -18.02
N SER A 176 -5.73 -5.47 -19.29
CA SER A 176 -6.06 -4.60 -20.42
C SER A 176 -6.93 -5.32 -21.43
N LYS A 177 -7.64 -4.56 -22.26
CA LYS A 177 -8.47 -5.11 -23.34
C LYS A 177 -7.57 -5.63 -24.44
N ALA A 178 -7.74 -6.89 -24.80
CA ALA A 178 -7.14 -7.50 -25.98
C ALA A 178 -7.83 -7.00 -27.26
N THR A 179 -7.14 -7.12 -28.39
CA THR A 179 -7.74 -6.91 -29.72
C THR A 179 -8.93 -7.86 -29.90
N GLN A 180 -9.99 -7.45 -30.60
CA GLN A 180 -11.15 -8.30 -30.85
C GLN A 180 -10.75 -9.57 -31.63
N ILE A 181 -10.79 -10.72 -30.95
CA ILE A 181 -10.57 -12.02 -31.59
C ILE A 181 -11.95 -12.65 -31.82
N LYS A 182 -12.31 -12.89 -33.09
CA LYS A 182 -13.60 -13.50 -33.48
C LYS A 182 -14.84 -12.78 -32.90
N GLY A 183 -14.82 -11.45 -32.84
CA GLY A 183 -15.95 -10.64 -32.39
C GLY A 183 -16.21 -10.63 -30.87
N LYS A 184 -15.33 -11.23 -30.06
CA LYS A 184 -15.40 -11.20 -28.59
C LYS A 184 -14.28 -10.34 -28.01
N ASN A 185 -14.63 -9.53 -27.01
CA ASN A 185 -13.67 -8.71 -26.27
C ASN A 185 -12.98 -9.59 -25.21
N TYR A 186 -11.71 -9.89 -25.40
CA TYR A 186 -10.89 -10.58 -24.39
C TYR A 186 -10.15 -9.56 -23.54
N LYS A 187 -9.78 -9.94 -22.31
CA LYS A 187 -8.83 -9.21 -21.49
C LYS A 187 -7.61 -10.08 -21.28
N PHE A 188 -6.43 -9.48 -21.25
CA PHE A 188 -5.20 -10.14 -20.84
C PHE A 188 -4.71 -9.53 -19.53
N ALA A 189 -4.10 -10.35 -18.68
CA ALA A 189 -3.45 -9.90 -17.47
C ALA A 189 -2.00 -9.51 -17.79
N TYR A 190 -1.50 -8.48 -17.13
CA TYR A 190 -0.11 -8.06 -17.25
C TYR A 190 0.49 -7.78 -15.89
N ILE A 191 1.81 -7.92 -15.82
CA ILE A 191 2.63 -7.54 -14.68
C ILE A 191 3.74 -6.63 -15.20
N TRP A 192 4.17 -5.67 -14.42
CA TRP A 192 5.43 -4.96 -14.62
C TRP A 192 6.25 -4.98 -13.34
N VAL A 193 7.56 -5.19 -13.48
CA VAL A 193 8.55 -5.09 -12.40
C VAL A 193 9.76 -4.32 -12.90
N GLY A 194 10.20 -3.34 -12.11
CA GLY A 194 11.40 -2.55 -12.41
C GLY A 194 12.64 -3.07 -11.70
N ASN A 195 13.79 -3.04 -12.38
CA ASN A 195 15.08 -3.28 -11.74
C ASN A 195 15.49 -2.05 -10.91
N SER A 196 15.57 -2.22 -9.59
CA SER A 196 15.79 -1.12 -8.65
C SER A 196 17.26 -0.83 -8.34
N GLU A 197 18.19 -1.62 -8.88
CA GLU A 197 19.63 -1.62 -8.57
C GLU A 197 20.24 -0.21 -8.50
N THR A 198 19.88 0.68 -9.43
CA THR A 198 20.47 2.03 -9.56
C THR A 198 19.54 3.15 -9.09
N GLN A 199 18.28 2.86 -8.77
CA GLN A 199 17.26 3.89 -8.48
C GLN A 199 16.81 3.86 -7.01
N CYS A 200 16.46 2.69 -6.48
CA CYS A 200 15.97 2.53 -5.11
C CYS A 200 16.22 1.13 -4.54
N PRO A 201 17.48 0.65 -4.53
CA PRO A 201 17.76 -0.72 -4.11
C PRO A 201 17.34 -0.96 -2.66
N GLY A 202 17.45 0.06 -1.79
CA GLY A 202 16.98 -0.02 -0.39
C GLY A 202 15.46 -0.12 -0.19
N GLN A 203 14.65 0.10 -1.23
CA GLN A 203 13.19 -0.08 -1.15
C GLN A 203 12.76 -1.38 -1.84
N CYS A 204 13.22 -1.57 -3.08
CA CYS A 204 12.69 -2.61 -3.96
C CYS A 204 13.58 -3.84 -4.09
N ALA A 205 14.78 -3.83 -3.49
CA ALA A 205 15.65 -5.00 -3.36
C ALA A 205 15.90 -5.37 -1.89
N TRP A 206 15.12 -4.85 -0.95
CA TRP A 206 15.12 -5.36 0.43
C TRP A 206 14.69 -6.85 0.43
N PRO A 207 15.34 -7.75 1.20
CA PRO A 207 16.37 -7.51 2.22
C PRO A 207 17.82 -7.59 1.72
N PHE A 208 18.09 -7.58 0.41
CA PHE A 208 19.43 -7.69 -0.17
C PHE A 208 20.19 -6.36 -0.27
N HIS A 209 19.53 -5.26 0.08
CA HIS A 209 20.13 -3.95 0.18
C HIS A 209 19.68 -3.26 1.47
N GLN A 210 20.52 -2.38 1.99
CA GLN A 210 20.21 -1.62 3.21
C GLN A 210 18.98 -0.75 2.97
N PRO A 211 17.96 -0.83 3.84
CA PRO A 211 16.76 -0.04 3.68
C PRO A 211 17.02 1.44 4.00
N ILE A 212 16.36 2.33 3.26
CA ILE A 212 16.53 3.78 3.40
C ILE A 212 15.99 4.27 4.76
N TYR A 213 15.00 3.56 5.31
CA TYR A 213 14.32 3.86 6.57
C TYR A 213 14.00 2.53 7.29
N GLY A 214 13.76 2.58 8.60
CA GLY A 214 13.50 1.37 9.42
C GLY A 214 14.78 0.73 10.00
N PRO A 215 14.70 -0.44 10.64
CA PRO A 215 15.84 -1.03 11.33
C PRO A 215 16.98 -1.36 10.36
N GLN A 216 18.18 -0.89 10.72
CA GLN A 216 19.37 -0.88 9.85
C GLN A 216 20.18 -2.16 9.99
N SER A 217 19.52 -3.32 9.96
CA SER A 217 20.21 -4.62 9.98
C SER A 217 21.09 -4.78 8.73
N PRO A 218 22.22 -5.52 8.82
CA PRO A 218 23.03 -5.82 7.66
C PRO A 218 22.20 -6.49 6.56
N PRO A 219 22.33 -6.06 5.29
CA PRO A 219 21.62 -6.70 4.18
C PRO A 219 21.97 -8.17 4.05
N LEU A 220 21.01 -8.98 3.61
CA LEU A 220 21.24 -10.37 3.27
C LEU A 220 22.07 -10.47 1.98
N VAL A 221 22.88 -11.53 1.88
CA VAL A 221 23.59 -11.84 0.64
C VAL A 221 22.60 -12.43 -0.36
N ALA A 222 22.52 -11.82 -1.54
CA ALA A 222 21.57 -12.18 -2.59
C ALA A 222 21.84 -13.59 -3.16
N PRO A 223 20.82 -14.46 -3.30
CA PRO A 223 21.00 -15.88 -3.64
C PRO A 223 21.53 -16.13 -5.05
N ASN A 224 21.40 -15.18 -5.97
CA ASN A 224 21.94 -15.28 -7.32
C ASN A 224 23.10 -14.32 -7.59
N ASN A 225 23.65 -13.70 -6.52
CA ASN A 225 24.72 -12.70 -6.60
C ASN A 225 24.36 -11.51 -7.52
N ASP A 226 23.08 -11.16 -7.60
CA ASP A 226 22.57 -10.00 -8.34
C ASP A 226 21.41 -9.37 -7.57
N VAL A 227 21.71 -8.32 -6.79
CA VAL A 227 20.74 -7.64 -5.90
C VAL A 227 19.53 -7.12 -6.67
N GLY A 228 19.73 -6.56 -7.87
CA GLY A 228 18.66 -6.03 -8.70
C GLY A 228 17.70 -7.12 -9.13
N LEU A 229 18.22 -8.22 -9.68
CA LEU A 229 17.40 -9.31 -10.20
C LEU A 229 16.79 -10.17 -9.08
N ASP A 230 17.50 -10.37 -7.98
CA ASP A 230 16.96 -11.05 -6.79
C ASP A 230 15.79 -10.24 -6.17
N GLY A 231 15.92 -8.92 -6.11
CA GLY A 231 14.82 -8.02 -5.74
C GLY A 231 13.66 -8.06 -6.73
N MET A 232 13.93 -8.08 -8.03
CA MET A 232 12.88 -8.23 -9.06
C MET A 232 12.13 -9.55 -8.91
N VAL A 233 12.81 -10.66 -8.64
CA VAL A 233 12.15 -11.97 -8.44
C VAL A 233 11.24 -11.94 -7.22
N THR A 234 11.67 -11.34 -6.11
CA THR A 234 10.82 -11.19 -4.91
C THR A 234 9.55 -10.38 -5.21
N ASN A 235 9.66 -9.26 -5.94
CA ASN A 235 8.49 -8.46 -6.33
C ASN A 235 7.61 -9.18 -7.35
N LEU A 236 8.22 -9.86 -8.33
CA LEU A 236 7.50 -10.65 -9.33
C LEU A 236 6.72 -11.79 -8.68
N ALA A 237 7.29 -12.46 -7.68
CA ALA A 237 6.61 -13.50 -6.91
C ALA A 237 5.33 -12.97 -6.25
N SER A 238 5.42 -11.82 -5.58
CA SER A 238 4.24 -11.16 -4.99
C SER A 238 3.18 -10.81 -6.04
N LEU A 239 3.59 -10.19 -7.14
CA LEU A 239 2.69 -9.74 -8.21
C LEU A 239 2.06 -10.91 -8.98
N LEU A 240 2.76 -12.03 -9.12
CA LEU A 240 2.22 -13.26 -9.71
C LEU A 240 1.14 -13.86 -8.82
N ALA A 241 1.37 -13.94 -7.50
CA ALA A 241 0.37 -14.41 -6.55
C ALA A 241 -0.86 -13.50 -6.57
N GLY A 242 -0.66 -12.18 -6.53
CA GLY A 242 -1.71 -11.17 -6.68
C GLY A 242 -2.50 -11.30 -7.99
N THR A 243 -1.81 -11.51 -9.11
CA THR A 243 -2.44 -11.75 -10.42
C THR A 243 -3.21 -13.07 -10.47
N ALA A 244 -2.77 -14.11 -9.76
CA ALA A 244 -3.50 -15.37 -9.70
C ALA A 244 -4.82 -15.22 -8.92
N THR A 245 -4.76 -14.52 -7.78
CA THR A 245 -5.90 -14.35 -6.86
C THR A 245 -6.80 -13.16 -7.18
N ASN A 246 -6.33 -12.21 -7.98
CA ASN A 246 -7.04 -10.97 -8.31
C ASN A 246 -6.67 -10.40 -9.71
N PRO A 247 -6.75 -11.19 -10.80
CA PRO A 247 -6.27 -10.76 -12.13
C PRO A 247 -7.00 -9.55 -12.71
N PHE A 248 -8.23 -9.27 -12.26
CA PHE A 248 -9.10 -8.23 -12.82
C PHE A 248 -9.61 -7.22 -11.77
N GLY A 249 -9.03 -7.22 -10.56
CA GLY A 249 -9.34 -6.25 -9.51
C GLY A 249 -10.62 -6.52 -8.72
N ASN A 250 -11.18 -7.74 -8.79
CA ASN A 250 -12.38 -8.13 -8.06
C ASN A 250 -12.34 -9.57 -7.47
N GLY A 251 -11.17 -10.20 -7.36
CA GLY A 251 -10.96 -11.51 -6.75
C GLY A 251 -10.90 -11.45 -5.21
N TYR A 252 -9.74 -11.70 -4.61
CA TYR A 252 -9.52 -11.58 -3.16
C TYR A 252 -8.95 -10.21 -2.77
N TYR A 253 -9.56 -9.53 -1.77
CA TYR A 253 -9.06 -8.28 -1.15
C TYR A 253 -9.84 -7.96 0.16
N GLN A 254 -9.46 -6.91 0.92
CA GLN A 254 -10.10 -6.49 2.18
C GLN A 254 -10.89 -5.15 2.05
N GLY A 255 -12.05 -4.98 2.74
CA GLY A 255 -12.75 -3.68 3.02
C GLY A 255 -14.28 -3.55 2.67
N PRO A 256 -15.08 -2.64 3.32
CA PRO A 256 -16.50 -2.35 2.99
C PRO A 256 -16.88 -0.87 2.65
N ALA A 257 -18.14 -0.62 2.22
CA ALA A 257 -18.57 0.51 1.35
C ALA A 257 -19.47 1.68 1.91
N SER A 258 -19.50 2.03 3.22
CA SER A 258 -20.43 3.08 3.76
C SER A 258 -19.96 3.73 5.08
N ALA A 259 -19.81 5.05 5.36
CA ALA A 259 -20.81 6.15 5.45
C ALA A 259 -20.23 7.51 6.09
N PRO A 260 -20.79 8.75 5.87
CA PRO A 260 -20.26 10.08 6.32
C PRO A 260 -21.27 11.12 6.95
N LEU A 261 -20.81 12.36 7.37
CA LEU A 261 -21.37 13.76 7.21
C LEU A 261 -21.16 14.74 8.43
N GLU A 262 -20.80 16.05 8.39
CA GLU A 262 -20.28 17.08 7.44
C GLU A 262 -18.83 16.79 7.04
N ALA A 263 -18.52 16.86 5.75
CA ALA A 263 -17.58 15.91 5.15
C ALA A 263 -16.16 15.92 5.75
N ALA A 264 -15.67 17.07 6.22
CA ALA A 264 -14.34 17.20 6.81
C ALA A 264 -14.27 18.08 8.08
N SER A 265 -15.33 18.82 8.43
CA SER A 265 -15.33 19.81 9.52
C SER A 265 -16.21 19.47 10.72
N ALA A 266 -17.16 18.53 10.60
CA ALA A 266 -18.02 18.14 11.72
C ALA A 266 -17.27 17.42 12.84
N CYS A 267 -16.19 16.73 12.46
CA CYS A 267 -15.43 15.88 13.37
C CYS A 267 -13.92 16.22 13.33
N PRO A 268 -13.50 17.45 13.66
CA PRO A 268 -12.07 17.76 13.81
C PRO A 268 -11.54 16.89 14.95
N GLY A 269 -10.51 16.08 14.73
CA GLY A 269 -10.14 15.07 15.72
C GLY A 269 -10.28 13.63 15.27
N VAL A 270 -11.23 13.37 14.38
CA VAL A 270 -11.77 12.03 14.15
C VAL A 270 -11.30 11.51 12.80
N TYR A 271 -10.21 10.75 12.84
CA TYR A 271 -9.60 10.17 11.64
C TYR A 271 -9.86 8.66 11.51
N GLY A 272 -10.15 7.97 12.62
CA GLY A 272 -10.48 6.54 12.68
C GLY A 272 -11.63 6.22 13.63
N ASN A 273 -12.03 4.95 13.70
CA ASN A 273 -13.09 4.50 14.61
C ASN A 273 -12.68 4.71 16.08
N GLY A 274 -13.64 5.05 16.94
CA GLY A 274 -13.36 5.23 18.38
C GLY A 274 -12.54 6.48 18.75
N ALA A 275 -12.35 7.43 17.83
CA ALA A 275 -11.65 8.68 18.11
C ALA A 275 -12.29 9.49 19.25
N TYR A 276 -11.46 10.15 20.06
CA TYR A 276 -11.85 11.05 21.13
C TYR A 276 -10.78 12.14 21.30
N PRO A 277 -11.01 13.24 22.05
CA PRO A 277 -10.00 14.29 22.19
C PRO A 277 -8.63 13.74 22.65
N GLY A 278 -7.59 13.97 21.85
CA GLY A 278 -6.25 13.41 22.09
C GLY A 278 -6.00 12.02 21.50
N TYR A 279 -7.00 11.36 20.90
CA TYR A 279 -6.85 10.09 20.18
C TYR A 279 -7.51 10.19 18.80
N ALA A 280 -6.70 10.04 17.76
CA ALA A 280 -7.12 10.19 16.37
C ALA A 280 -8.12 9.11 15.90
N GLY A 281 -8.33 8.06 16.70
CA GLY A 281 -9.10 6.87 16.36
C GLY A 281 -8.21 5.74 15.87
N ASP A 282 -8.81 4.59 15.61
CA ASP A 282 -8.15 3.42 15.06
C ASP A 282 -7.76 3.69 13.61
N LEU A 283 -6.48 3.99 13.40
CA LEU A 283 -5.91 4.33 12.10
C LEU A 283 -5.14 3.17 11.49
N LEU A 284 -5.07 3.16 10.16
CA LEU A 284 -4.13 2.27 9.48
C LEU A 284 -2.72 2.77 9.79
N VAL A 285 -1.83 1.84 10.09
CA VAL A 285 -0.42 2.13 10.38
C VAL A 285 0.42 1.41 9.35
N ASP A 286 1.23 2.16 8.62
CA ASP A 286 2.26 1.60 7.74
C ASP A 286 3.24 0.84 8.63
N PRO A 287 3.35 -0.49 8.49
CA PRO A 287 4.17 -1.31 9.37
C PRO A 287 5.68 -1.06 9.19
N THR A 288 6.07 -0.38 8.11
CA THR A 288 7.46 -0.08 7.73
C THR A 288 7.89 1.28 8.26
N THR A 289 7.07 2.31 8.06
CA THR A 289 7.40 3.69 8.43
C THR A 289 6.84 4.08 9.80
N GLY A 290 5.89 3.31 10.33
CA GLY A 290 5.08 3.69 11.48
C GLY A 290 4.07 4.81 11.17
N ALA A 291 3.97 5.25 9.90
CA ALA A 291 3.08 6.29 9.48
C ALA A 291 1.62 5.92 9.73
N SER A 292 0.86 6.84 10.32
CA SER A 292 -0.57 6.62 10.52
C SER A 292 -1.38 7.34 9.45
N TYR A 293 -2.31 6.64 8.82
CA TYR A 293 -3.15 7.16 7.74
C TYR A 293 -4.59 6.65 7.83
N ASN A 294 -5.54 7.43 7.30
CA ASN A 294 -6.95 7.05 7.20
C ASN A 294 -7.44 6.93 5.75
N ALA A 295 -6.60 7.33 4.80
CA ALA A 295 -6.76 7.08 3.38
C ALA A 295 -5.36 6.96 2.74
N HIS A 296 -5.24 6.12 1.73
CA HIS A 296 -4.01 5.93 0.97
C HIS A 296 -4.32 5.75 -0.51
N ASP A 297 -3.41 6.18 -1.37
CA ASP A 297 -3.56 6.00 -2.80
C ASP A 297 -3.13 4.57 -3.18
N ASN A 298 -4.12 3.70 -3.33
CA ASN A 298 -4.10 2.34 -3.90
C ASN A 298 -2.72 1.64 -3.93
N VAL A 299 -2.43 0.90 -2.87
CA VAL A 299 -1.81 -0.42 -3.00
C VAL A 299 -2.87 -1.40 -2.52
N ILE A 300 -3.56 -2.08 -3.44
CA ILE A 300 -4.48 -3.16 -3.09
C ILE A 300 -3.68 -4.15 -2.22
N ASP A 301 -4.13 -4.37 -0.98
CA ASP A 301 -3.60 -5.47 -0.19
C ASP A 301 -4.16 -6.76 -0.80
N GLU A 302 -3.26 -7.55 -1.36
CA GLU A 302 -3.45 -8.81 -2.06
C GLU A 302 -2.72 -9.92 -1.28
N ALA A 303 -2.98 -11.17 -1.64
CA ALA A 303 -2.43 -12.37 -1.00
C ALA A 303 -0.96 -12.27 -0.54
N ALA A 304 -0.09 -11.64 -1.34
CA ALA A 304 1.32 -11.45 -1.03
C ALA A 304 1.67 -10.08 -0.44
N SER A 305 0.95 -9.00 -0.77
CA SER A 305 1.20 -7.67 -0.19
C SER A 305 0.68 -7.52 1.23
N ALA A 306 -0.21 -8.43 1.67
CA ALA A 306 -0.63 -8.58 3.07
C ALA A 306 0.45 -9.12 4.02
N CYS A 307 1.53 -9.67 3.47
CA CYS A 307 2.65 -10.23 4.24
C CYS A 307 3.97 -9.49 3.90
N PRO A 308 4.00 -8.14 3.96
CA PRO A 308 5.15 -7.39 3.51
C PRO A 308 6.36 -7.73 4.38
N GLY A 309 7.43 -8.14 3.72
CA GLY A 309 8.71 -8.44 4.33
C GLY A 309 8.78 -9.69 5.23
N VAL A 310 7.77 -10.54 5.20
CA VAL A 310 7.77 -11.83 5.90
C VAL A 310 8.33 -12.90 4.95
N TYR A 311 9.56 -13.38 5.19
CA TYR A 311 10.20 -14.42 4.36
C TYR A 311 10.49 -15.72 5.12
N GLY A 312 10.69 -15.62 6.44
CA GLY A 312 10.99 -16.73 7.35
C GLY A 312 10.19 -16.67 8.64
N ASN A 313 10.32 -17.68 9.48
CA ASN A 313 9.64 -17.70 10.78
C ASN A 313 10.21 -16.60 11.69
N GLY A 314 9.34 -16.02 12.52
CA GLY A 314 9.75 -14.94 13.43
C GLY A 314 10.14 -13.64 12.73
N ALA A 315 9.78 -13.46 11.44
CA ALA A 315 10.02 -12.19 10.75
C ALA A 315 9.31 -11.03 11.46
N TYR A 316 9.98 -9.88 11.52
CA TYR A 316 9.48 -8.62 12.06
C TYR A 316 10.14 -7.46 11.29
N PRO A 317 9.69 -6.20 11.42
CA PRO A 317 10.28 -5.10 10.66
C PRO A 317 11.82 -5.06 10.79
N GLY A 318 12.51 -5.06 9.64
CA GLY A 318 13.98 -5.08 9.59
C GLY A 318 14.63 -6.46 9.82
N TYR A 319 13.86 -7.52 10.01
CA TYR A 319 14.34 -8.90 10.10
C TYR A 319 13.48 -9.81 9.21
N ALA A 320 14.11 -10.37 8.17
CA ALA A 320 13.43 -11.21 7.17
C ALA A 320 12.87 -12.54 7.71
N GLY A 321 13.21 -12.91 8.96
CA GLY A 321 12.88 -14.19 9.59
C GLY A 321 14.03 -15.20 9.50
N ASP A 322 13.80 -16.39 10.05
CA ASP A 322 14.72 -17.52 9.97
C ASP A 322 14.78 -18.04 8.52
N LEU A 323 15.97 -17.97 7.91
CA LEU A 323 16.22 -18.35 6.51
C LEU A 323 17.33 -19.40 6.40
N LEU A 324 17.32 -20.15 5.30
CA LEU A 324 18.43 -21.03 4.95
C LEU A 324 19.60 -20.17 4.47
N VAL A 325 20.83 -20.60 4.78
CA VAL A 325 22.06 -19.93 4.36
C VAL A 325 22.91 -20.91 3.56
N ASP A 326 23.36 -20.49 2.37
CA ASP A 326 24.34 -21.24 1.58
C ASP A 326 25.71 -21.19 2.29
N PRO A 327 26.29 -22.34 2.67
CA PRO A 327 27.56 -22.35 3.41
C PRO A 327 28.77 -21.90 2.59
N THR A 328 28.66 -21.89 1.26
CA THR A 328 29.74 -21.50 0.34
C THR A 328 29.68 -20.01 0.03
N THR A 329 28.48 -19.49 -0.27
CA THR A 329 28.30 -18.10 -0.71
C THR A 329 27.83 -17.16 0.40
N GLY A 330 27.33 -17.70 1.51
CA GLY A 330 26.67 -16.93 2.57
C GLY A 330 25.26 -16.46 2.20
N ALA A 331 24.73 -16.86 1.04
CA ALA A 331 23.47 -16.33 0.53
C ALA A 331 22.25 -16.86 1.29
N SER A 332 21.31 -15.96 1.57
CA SER A 332 20.07 -16.30 2.28
C SER A 332 18.93 -16.62 1.32
N TYR A 333 18.21 -17.70 1.58
CA TYR A 333 17.13 -18.16 0.71
C TYR A 333 16.08 -18.96 1.49
N ASN A 334 14.89 -19.13 0.90
CA ASN A 334 13.84 -20.00 1.45
C ASN A 334 13.22 -20.93 0.41
N ALA A 335 13.69 -20.92 -0.85
CA ALA A 335 13.21 -21.82 -1.89
C ALA A 335 14.33 -22.23 -2.86
N HIS A 336 14.38 -23.52 -3.19
CA HIS A 336 15.14 -24.04 -4.32
C HIS A 336 14.33 -23.91 -5.61
N GLY A 337 14.98 -23.44 -6.67
CA GLY A 337 14.44 -23.49 -8.03
C GLY A 337 15.26 -24.39 -8.95
N ASP A 338 14.86 -24.40 -10.22
CA ASP A 338 15.50 -25.14 -11.29
C ASP A 338 16.92 -24.61 -11.56
N ASN A 339 17.72 -25.41 -12.27
CA ASN A 339 19.10 -25.07 -12.64
C ASN A 339 20.01 -24.72 -11.44
N GLY A 340 19.70 -25.27 -10.26
CA GLY A 340 20.46 -25.05 -9.03
C GLY A 340 20.26 -23.67 -8.39
N ARG A 341 19.28 -22.90 -8.89
CA ARG A 341 18.97 -21.56 -8.39
C ARG A 341 18.36 -21.60 -7.00
N LYS A 342 18.56 -20.53 -6.25
CA LYS A 342 17.96 -20.29 -4.94
C LYS A 342 17.23 -18.97 -4.98
N TYR A 343 16.11 -18.88 -4.27
CA TYR A 343 15.25 -17.70 -4.25
C TYR A 343 14.77 -17.38 -2.84
N LEU A 344 14.44 -16.11 -2.65
CA LEU A 344 13.74 -15.60 -1.47
C LEU A 344 12.33 -15.17 -1.87
N LEU A 345 11.34 -15.91 -1.40
CA LEU A 345 9.94 -15.74 -1.78
C LEU A 345 9.12 -15.26 -0.59
N PRO A 346 8.19 -14.30 -0.79
CA PRO A 346 7.37 -13.76 0.29
C PRO A 346 6.44 -14.83 0.86
N ALA A 347 6.06 -14.67 2.12
CA ALA A 347 4.93 -15.39 2.69
C ALA A 347 3.63 -15.01 1.95
N LEU A 348 2.70 -15.95 1.88
CA LEU A 348 1.36 -15.70 1.35
C LEU A 348 0.36 -15.79 2.50
N TYR A 349 -0.62 -14.89 2.51
CA TYR A 349 -1.69 -14.89 3.50
C TYR A 349 -2.56 -16.17 3.36
N ASP A 350 -2.61 -17.02 4.37
CA ASP A 350 -3.44 -18.22 4.34
C ASP A 350 -4.89 -17.89 4.74
N PRO A 351 -5.87 -18.00 3.82
CA PRO A 351 -7.27 -17.69 4.12
C PRO A 351 -7.90 -18.67 5.11
N ALA A 352 -7.33 -19.86 5.31
CA ALA A 352 -7.85 -20.84 6.27
C ALA A 352 -7.42 -20.55 7.71
N THR A 353 -6.24 -19.96 7.91
CA THR A 353 -5.68 -19.71 9.25
C THR A 353 -5.62 -18.23 9.61
N SER A 354 -5.97 -17.34 8.68
CA SER A 354 -5.87 -15.89 8.82
C SER A 354 -4.48 -15.39 9.23
N SER A 355 -3.44 -15.99 8.66
CA SER A 355 -2.04 -15.68 9.00
C SER A 355 -1.11 -15.82 7.79
N CYS A 356 0.05 -15.17 7.83
CA CYS A 356 1.07 -15.31 6.79
C CYS A 356 1.75 -16.68 6.88
N SER A 357 1.62 -17.49 5.83
CA SER A 357 2.25 -18.81 5.74
C SER A 357 3.61 -18.71 5.05
N THR A 358 4.68 -19.06 5.77
CA THR A 358 6.02 -19.24 5.20
C THR A 358 6.22 -20.69 4.76
N LEU A 359 7.19 -20.94 3.87
CA LEU A 359 7.55 -22.29 3.42
C LEU A 359 8.12 -23.17 4.54
N ILE A 360 8.78 -22.57 5.53
CA ILE A 360 9.47 -23.29 6.62
C ILE A 360 8.46 -23.79 7.66
N PHE A 361 7.31 -23.12 7.81
CA PHE A 361 6.24 -23.55 8.72
C PHE A 361 5.57 -24.86 8.28
N LEU A 362 5.50 -25.15 6.97
CA LEU A 362 4.86 -26.35 6.42
C LEU A 362 5.58 -27.67 6.77
N LEU A 363 6.86 -27.62 7.16
CA LEU A 363 7.63 -28.82 7.56
C LEU A 363 7.43 -29.24 9.03
N LEU A 364 6.99 -28.33 9.90
CA LEU A 364 6.85 -28.60 11.35
C LEU A 364 5.43 -29.00 11.78
N VAL A 365 4.39 -28.59 11.04
CA VAL A 365 2.98 -28.83 11.41
C VAL A 365 2.55 -30.30 11.18
N SER A 366 3.36 -31.13 10.53
CA SER A 366 3.10 -32.56 10.38
C SER A 366 3.25 -33.37 11.69
N THR A 367 3.61 -32.74 12.82
CA THR A 367 3.86 -33.49 14.08
C THR A 367 3.06 -33.09 15.31
N LEU A 368 2.34 -31.95 15.40
CA LEU A 368 1.59 -31.61 16.62
C LEU A 368 0.31 -30.80 16.34
N HIS A 369 -0.85 -31.39 16.67
CA HIS A 369 -2.16 -30.72 16.74
C HIS A 369 -2.38 -30.15 18.15
N PHE A 370 -2.72 -28.87 18.28
CA PHE A 370 -3.33 -28.30 19.49
C PHE A 370 -4.66 -27.61 19.12
N PRO A 371 -5.77 -27.89 19.83
CA PRO A 371 -7.02 -27.17 19.66
C PRO A 371 -7.01 -25.89 20.51
N SER A 372 -7.51 -24.78 19.98
CA SER A 372 -7.81 -23.58 20.76
C SER A 372 -9.28 -23.20 20.61
N GLU A 373 -10.02 -23.27 21.72
CA GLU A 373 -11.34 -22.67 21.88
C GLU A 373 -11.16 -21.23 22.39
N ALA A 374 -11.75 -20.25 21.70
CA ALA A 374 -11.79 -18.87 22.15
C ALA A 374 -13.20 -18.51 22.66
N ARG A 375 -13.26 -18.03 23.90
CA ARG A 375 -14.48 -17.56 24.57
C ARG A 375 -14.62 -16.05 24.35
N ARG A 376 -15.77 -15.60 23.84
CA ARG A 376 -16.12 -14.17 23.67
C ARG A 376 -16.36 -13.50 25.02
N LEU A 377 -15.85 -12.27 25.16
CA LEU A 377 -16.38 -11.27 26.09
C LEU A 377 -16.81 -10.03 25.30
N THR A 378 -18.00 -9.54 25.63
CA THR A 378 -18.68 -8.39 25.04
C THR A 378 -18.20 -7.08 25.65
N GLU A 379 -17.87 -6.10 24.82
CA GLU A 379 -17.49 -4.75 25.24
C GLU A 379 -18.60 -3.73 24.91
N SER A 380 -18.76 -2.75 25.79
CA SER A 380 -19.84 -1.77 25.83
C SER A 380 -19.50 -0.54 24.98
N THR A 381 -20.24 -0.29 23.90
CA THR A 381 -20.15 0.96 23.12
C THR A 381 -21.13 2.00 23.66
N GLN A 382 -20.62 3.15 24.14
CA GLN A 382 -21.43 4.36 24.34
C GLN A 382 -21.82 4.96 22.98
N THR A 383 -23.11 5.13 22.75
CA THR A 383 -23.69 5.72 21.54
C THR A 383 -23.62 7.25 21.58
N GLN A 384 -22.84 7.84 20.67
CA GLN A 384 -22.86 9.28 20.39
C GLN A 384 -24.13 9.62 19.58
N GLN A 385 -24.83 10.70 19.93
CA GLN A 385 -26.04 11.14 19.23
C GLN A 385 -25.71 11.64 17.80
N PRO A 386 -26.57 11.37 16.80
CA PRO A 386 -26.32 11.76 15.41
C PRO A 386 -26.39 13.28 15.23
N ILE A 387 -25.35 13.87 14.65
CA ILE A 387 -25.33 15.26 14.18
C ILE A 387 -26.12 15.33 12.87
N LEU A 388 -27.16 16.17 12.82
CA LEU A 388 -28.01 16.36 11.64
C LEU A 388 -27.59 17.63 10.89
N PHE A 389 -27.20 17.48 9.62
CA PHE A 389 -26.92 18.61 8.72
C PHE A 389 -28.15 19.00 7.91
N GLU A 390 -28.54 20.28 7.97
CA GLU A 390 -29.64 20.83 7.18
C GLU A 390 -29.10 21.54 5.93
N TYR A 391 -29.67 21.21 4.76
CA TYR A 391 -29.33 21.88 3.52
C TYR A 391 -30.23 23.09 3.30
N HIS A 392 -29.65 24.29 3.32
CA HIS A 392 -30.38 25.56 3.21
C HIS A 392 -30.58 26.04 1.76
N ASN A 393 -30.65 25.13 0.78
CA ASN A 393 -30.92 25.45 -0.64
C ASN A 393 -29.91 26.40 -1.33
N GLY A 394 -28.66 26.46 -0.83
CA GLY A 394 -27.58 27.23 -1.44
C GLY A 394 -26.99 26.58 -2.69
N PRO A 395 -26.27 27.31 -3.55
CA PRO A 395 -25.67 26.74 -4.76
C PRO A 395 -24.55 25.74 -4.41
N LEU A 396 -24.57 24.58 -5.08
CA LEU A 396 -23.51 23.58 -5.04
C LEU A 396 -22.60 23.70 -6.27
N LEU A 397 -21.34 23.29 -6.16
CA LEU A 397 -20.44 23.18 -7.32
C LEU A 397 -20.93 22.07 -8.24
N THR A 398 -21.02 22.32 -9.55
CA THR A 398 -21.52 21.36 -10.53
C THR A 398 -20.74 21.48 -11.85
N GLY A 399 -20.68 20.40 -12.61
CA GLY A 399 -19.93 20.31 -13.86
C GLY A 399 -18.48 19.83 -13.66
N LYS A 400 -17.64 20.12 -14.66
CA LYS A 400 -16.21 19.82 -14.62
C LYS A 400 -15.49 21.01 -13.99
N ILE A 401 -14.83 20.81 -12.86
CA ILE A 401 -14.18 21.86 -12.08
C ILE A 401 -12.67 21.57 -11.98
N SER A 402 -11.82 22.52 -12.38
CA SER A 402 -10.37 22.41 -12.17
C SER A 402 -9.98 22.91 -10.77
N ILE A 403 -9.05 22.22 -10.11
CA ILE A 403 -8.46 22.68 -8.85
C ILE A 403 -7.08 23.26 -9.17
N ASN A 404 -6.97 24.59 -9.15
CA ASN A 404 -5.71 25.28 -9.38
C ASN A 404 -4.97 25.47 -8.05
N LEU A 405 -3.66 25.23 -8.03
CA LEU A 405 -2.80 25.45 -6.87
C LEU A 405 -1.99 26.74 -7.06
N ILE A 406 -2.06 27.65 -6.11
CA ILE A 406 -1.31 28.90 -6.07
C ILE A 406 -0.35 28.82 -4.88
N TRP A 407 0.92 28.58 -5.16
CA TRP A 407 1.99 28.43 -4.18
C TRP A 407 2.62 29.80 -3.91
N TYR A 408 2.40 30.35 -2.70
CA TYR A 408 2.87 31.66 -2.31
C TYR A 408 3.99 31.56 -1.27
N GLY A 409 5.20 31.93 -1.67
CA GLY A 409 6.44 31.74 -0.92
C GLY A 409 7.22 30.50 -1.35
N ASN A 410 8.30 30.20 -0.63
CA ASN A 410 9.22 29.12 -0.99
C ASN A 410 8.75 27.75 -0.47
N PHE A 411 8.43 26.84 -1.39
CA PHE A 411 8.09 25.45 -1.10
C PHE A 411 9.11 24.52 -1.73
N LYS A 412 9.57 23.49 -1.00
CA LYS A 412 10.41 22.43 -1.57
C LYS A 412 9.63 21.66 -2.66
N PRO A 413 10.29 21.14 -3.70
CA PRO A 413 9.64 20.27 -4.68
C PRO A 413 8.88 19.10 -4.05
N SER A 414 9.41 18.48 -2.99
CA SER A 414 8.74 17.40 -2.25
C SER A 414 7.44 17.86 -1.58
N GLN A 415 7.44 19.04 -0.94
CA GLN A 415 6.23 19.63 -0.35
C GLN A 415 5.16 19.90 -1.40
N ARG A 416 5.57 20.35 -2.60
CA ARG A 416 4.64 20.58 -3.70
C ARG A 416 4.07 19.28 -4.28
N ALA A 417 4.88 18.24 -4.38
CA ALA A 417 4.44 16.92 -4.84
C ALA A 417 3.32 16.37 -3.96
N ILE A 418 3.50 16.38 -2.63
CA ILE A 418 2.50 15.86 -1.67
C ILE A 418 1.09 16.43 -1.91
N VAL A 419 0.96 17.75 -2.05
CA VAL A 419 -0.36 18.39 -2.25
C VAL A 419 -0.85 18.22 -3.69
N SER A 420 0.05 18.21 -4.67
CA SER A 420 -0.32 18.02 -6.07
C SER A 420 -0.85 16.61 -6.34
N ASP A 421 -0.22 15.61 -5.72
CA ASP A 421 -0.60 14.21 -5.80
C ASP A 421 -1.96 14.02 -5.12
N PHE A 422 -2.15 14.58 -3.92
CA PHE A 422 -3.46 14.59 -3.25
C PHE A 422 -4.57 15.15 -4.16
N VAL A 423 -4.37 16.32 -4.78
CA VAL A 423 -5.37 16.93 -5.67
C VAL A 423 -5.64 16.07 -6.91
N THR A 424 -4.61 15.42 -7.45
CA THR A 424 -4.74 14.52 -8.60
C THR A 424 -5.55 13.27 -8.22
N SER A 425 -5.29 12.72 -7.04
CA SER A 425 -5.93 11.51 -6.52
C SER A 425 -7.42 11.67 -6.24
N LEU A 426 -7.93 12.90 -6.02
CA LEU A 426 -9.36 13.16 -5.85
C LEU A 426 -10.22 12.73 -7.06
N SER A 427 -9.63 12.69 -8.25
CA SER A 427 -10.30 12.35 -9.51
C SER A 427 -9.97 10.95 -10.03
N SER A 428 -9.13 10.21 -9.29
CA SER A 428 -8.76 8.85 -9.64
C SER A 428 -9.98 7.92 -9.61
N ASN A 429 -9.94 6.83 -10.39
CA ASN A 429 -11.01 5.84 -10.32
C ASN A 429 -10.99 5.20 -8.93
N PRO A 430 -12.07 5.34 -8.14
CA PRO A 430 -12.10 4.78 -6.80
C PRO A 430 -11.96 3.27 -6.90
N SER A 431 -10.90 2.73 -6.29
CA SER A 431 -10.80 1.30 -6.04
C SER A 431 -11.90 0.94 -5.05
N ASN A 432 -12.54 -0.21 -5.24
CA ASN A 432 -13.82 -0.43 -4.58
C ASN A 432 -13.72 -0.70 -3.08
N ASN A 433 -12.52 -0.88 -2.46
CA ASN A 433 -12.47 -1.32 -1.06
C ASN A 433 -11.22 -0.95 -0.23
N GLN A 434 -10.45 0.07 -0.62
CA GLN A 434 -9.53 0.74 0.32
C GLN A 434 -9.95 2.21 0.47
N PRO A 435 -9.81 2.81 1.67
CA PRO A 435 -10.01 4.23 1.81
C PRO A 435 -8.95 4.93 0.97
N SER A 436 -9.34 5.43 -0.19
CA SER A 436 -8.50 6.23 -1.07
C SER A 436 -8.97 7.68 -1.05
N VAL A 437 -8.12 8.59 -1.50
CA VAL A 437 -8.50 10.01 -1.64
C VAL A 437 -9.72 10.16 -2.56
N ALA A 438 -9.82 9.36 -3.63
CA ALA A 438 -11.00 9.33 -4.51
C ALA A 438 -12.24 8.77 -3.81
N THR A 439 -12.13 7.66 -3.07
CA THR A 439 -13.27 7.04 -2.38
C THR A 439 -13.76 7.95 -1.24
N TRP A 440 -12.84 8.60 -0.51
CA TRP A 440 -13.15 9.64 0.47
C TRP A 440 -13.84 10.83 -0.20
N TRP A 441 -13.29 11.35 -1.30
CA TRP A 441 -13.90 12.47 -2.02
C TRP A 441 -15.29 12.14 -2.55
N LYS A 442 -15.52 10.91 -3.01
CA LYS A 442 -16.83 10.42 -3.47
C LYS A 442 -17.91 10.44 -2.39
N THR A 443 -17.55 10.55 -1.10
CA THR A 443 -18.55 10.80 -0.04
C THR A 443 -19.31 12.11 -0.27
N THR A 444 -18.71 13.08 -0.99
CA THR A 444 -19.37 14.32 -1.39
C THR A 444 -20.59 14.10 -2.30
N ASP A 445 -20.66 12.99 -3.05
CA ASP A 445 -21.80 12.65 -3.91
C ASP A 445 -23.11 12.55 -3.11
N LYS A 446 -23.05 12.17 -1.83
CA LYS A 446 -24.22 12.03 -0.96
C LYS A 446 -24.89 13.37 -0.66
N TYR A 447 -24.16 14.48 -0.75
CA TYR A 447 -24.70 15.84 -0.61
C TYR A 447 -25.45 16.31 -1.86
N TYR A 448 -25.23 15.66 -3.01
CA TYR A 448 -25.93 15.96 -4.26
C TYR A 448 -27.21 15.12 -4.46
N GLN A 449 -27.46 14.14 -3.59
CA GLN A 449 -28.59 13.19 -3.65
C GLN A 449 -29.78 13.60 -2.75
N ILE A 450 -29.89 14.89 -2.39
CA ILE A 450 -30.93 15.37 -1.47
C ILE A 450 -32.33 15.28 -2.13
N PRO A 451 -33.37 14.74 -1.44
CA PRO A 451 -34.64 14.28 -2.04
C PRO A 451 -35.54 15.29 -2.76
N ASN A 452 -35.16 16.56 -2.89
CA ASN A 452 -36.06 17.63 -3.37
C ASN A 452 -35.69 18.27 -4.72
N SER A 453 -34.71 17.74 -5.45
CA SER A 453 -34.43 18.21 -6.81
C SER A 453 -35.23 17.42 -7.85
N LYS A 454 -36.28 18.03 -8.42
CA LYS A 454 -37.03 17.50 -9.57
C LYS A 454 -36.20 17.40 -10.87
N ASN A 455 -34.91 17.74 -10.82
CA ASN A 455 -33.98 17.68 -11.94
C ASN A 455 -32.83 16.72 -11.64
N LYS A 456 -32.40 16.02 -12.69
CA LYS A 456 -31.23 15.12 -12.77
C LYS A 456 -30.13 15.57 -11.80
N ALA A 457 -29.70 14.66 -10.91
CA ALA A 457 -28.69 14.95 -9.89
C ALA A 457 -27.49 15.69 -10.52
N PRO A 458 -27.06 16.82 -9.95
CA PRO A 458 -25.95 17.57 -10.52
C PRO A 458 -24.68 16.70 -10.47
N PHE A 459 -24.02 16.54 -11.60
CA PHE A 459 -22.73 15.82 -11.68
C PHE A 459 -21.59 16.80 -11.34
N LEU A 460 -20.72 16.43 -10.40
CA LEU A 460 -19.46 17.11 -10.15
C LEU A 460 -18.31 16.19 -10.56
N SER A 461 -17.39 16.70 -11.38
CA SER A 461 -16.11 16.05 -11.67
C SER A 461 -15.03 17.07 -11.45
N ILE A 462 -14.03 16.69 -10.67
CA ILE A 462 -12.88 17.53 -10.41
C ILE A 462 -11.66 17.00 -11.15
N SER A 463 -10.71 17.88 -11.46
CA SER A 463 -9.41 17.52 -12.04
C SER A 463 -8.33 18.46 -11.53
N ALA A 464 -7.09 17.99 -11.46
CA ALA A 464 -5.95 18.86 -11.24
C ALA A 464 -5.89 19.95 -12.32
N GLY A 465 -5.73 21.20 -11.89
CA GLY A 465 -5.66 22.39 -12.74
C GLY A 465 -4.22 22.91 -12.84
N LYS A 466 -4.10 24.23 -13.06
CA LYS A 466 -2.82 24.92 -13.15
C LYS A 466 -2.15 24.99 -11.78
N GLN A 467 -0.83 24.97 -11.80
CA GLN A 467 -0.02 25.36 -10.65
C GLN A 467 0.66 26.70 -10.95
N ILE A 468 0.52 27.65 -10.03
CA ILE A 468 1.07 29.00 -10.14
C ILE A 468 2.04 29.19 -8.98
N LEU A 469 3.28 29.53 -9.29
CA LEU A 469 4.33 29.79 -8.31
C LEU A 469 4.52 31.29 -8.12
N ASP A 470 4.55 31.73 -6.87
CA ASP A 470 4.85 33.10 -6.45
C ASP A 470 5.89 33.05 -5.32
N GLU A 471 7.11 32.64 -5.69
CA GLU A 471 8.23 32.45 -4.76
C GLU A 471 8.85 33.79 -4.32
N ASN A 472 8.53 34.89 -5.02
CA ASN A 472 9.05 36.23 -4.76
C ASN A 472 8.17 37.05 -3.79
N TYR A 473 7.11 36.46 -3.22
CA TYR A 473 6.21 37.11 -2.28
C TYR A 473 5.61 38.41 -2.85
N SER A 474 4.91 38.34 -4.00
CA SER A 474 4.47 39.53 -4.75
C SER A 474 3.63 40.55 -3.95
N LEU A 475 3.03 40.14 -2.83
CA LEU A 475 2.21 40.98 -1.94
C LEU A 475 2.82 41.13 -0.53
N GLY A 476 4.09 40.73 -0.35
CA GLY A 476 4.79 40.70 0.93
C GLY A 476 4.53 39.44 1.77
N LYS A 477 5.22 39.29 2.90
CA LYS A 477 5.10 38.12 3.80
C LYS A 477 3.97 38.24 4.83
N SER A 478 3.21 39.32 4.81
CA SER A 478 2.05 39.52 5.69
C SER A 478 0.82 39.77 4.82
N LEU A 479 -0.13 38.84 4.84
CA LEU A 479 -1.29 38.86 3.97
C LEU A 479 -2.59 39.06 4.74
N THR A 480 -3.41 39.96 4.23
CA THR A 480 -4.81 40.11 4.63
C THR A 480 -5.71 39.13 3.87
N GLN A 481 -6.92 38.89 4.37
CA GLN A 481 -7.91 38.05 3.65
C GLN A 481 -8.23 38.59 2.25
N LYS A 482 -8.15 39.92 2.03
CA LYS A 482 -8.36 40.50 0.70
C LYS A 482 -7.25 40.11 -0.28
N GLN A 483 -6.01 40.09 0.20
CA GLN A 483 -4.85 39.69 -0.61
C GLN A 483 -4.87 38.18 -0.90
N ILE A 484 -5.43 37.36 -0.02
CA ILE A 484 -5.69 35.93 -0.32
C ILE A 484 -6.64 35.79 -1.53
N VAL A 485 -7.72 36.58 -1.58
CA VAL A 485 -8.64 36.60 -2.72
C VAL A 485 -7.95 37.11 -3.99
N GLU A 486 -7.07 38.10 -3.87
CA GLU A 486 -6.25 38.61 -4.97
C GLU A 486 -5.30 37.53 -5.52
N LEU A 487 -4.61 36.79 -4.65
CA LEU A 487 -3.77 35.66 -5.06
C LEU A 487 -4.59 34.57 -5.75
N ALA A 488 -5.75 34.22 -5.19
CA ALA A 488 -6.66 33.25 -5.80
C ALA A 488 -7.16 33.70 -7.18
N SER A 489 -7.23 35.02 -7.45
CA SER A 489 -7.62 35.55 -8.76
C SER A 489 -6.59 35.31 -9.87
N LYS A 490 -5.35 34.93 -9.53
CA LYS A 490 -4.34 34.51 -10.51
C LYS A 490 -4.71 33.19 -11.21
N GLY A 491 -5.53 32.36 -10.56
CA GLY A 491 -6.05 31.13 -11.13
C GLY A 491 -7.23 31.35 -12.09
N ASP A 492 -7.80 30.26 -12.59
CA ASP A 492 -8.92 30.33 -13.54
C ASP A 492 -10.19 30.90 -12.87
N GLN A 493 -10.93 31.72 -13.61
CA GLN A 493 -12.10 32.46 -13.12
C GLN A 493 -13.43 31.76 -13.40
N MET A 494 -13.39 30.65 -14.14
CA MET A 494 -14.56 29.86 -14.53
C MET A 494 -14.29 28.40 -14.27
N ASN A 495 -15.31 27.69 -13.76
CA ASN A 495 -15.27 26.25 -13.56
C ASN A 495 -14.00 25.80 -12.80
N ALA A 496 -13.61 26.56 -11.79
CA ALA A 496 -12.37 26.31 -11.06
C ALA A 496 -12.52 26.64 -9.57
N VAL A 497 -11.72 25.94 -8.76
CA VAL A 497 -11.42 26.27 -7.38
C VAL A 497 -9.95 26.67 -7.32
N ASN A 498 -9.67 27.88 -6.82
CA ASN A 498 -8.31 28.40 -6.70
C ASN A 498 -7.84 28.23 -5.26
N VAL A 499 -6.89 27.33 -5.02
CA VAL A 499 -6.34 26.99 -3.71
C VAL A 499 -5.03 27.73 -3.50
N VAL A 500 -4.99 28.66 -2.55
CA VAL A 500 -3.80 29.41 -2.17
C VAL A 500 -3.10 28.69 -1.00
N LEU A 501 -1.84 28.32 -1.21
CA LEU A 501 -0.98 27.67 -0.23
C LEU A 501 0.12 28.65 0.17
N THR A 502 0.17 29.06 1.44
CA THR A 502 1.19 30.01 1.93
C THR A 502 2.31 29.28 2.67
N ALA A 503 3.56 29.61 2.32
CA ALA A 503 4.75 29.01 2.96
C ALA A 503 4.81 29.31 4.47
N SER A 504 5.63 28.55 5.20
CA SER A 504 5.70 28.62 6.67
C SER A 504 6.18 29.97 7.18
N ASP A 505 6.88 30.75 6.35
CA ASP A 505 7.36 32.09 6.66
C ASP A 505 6.40 33.24 6.26
N VAL A 506 5.17 32.90 5.86
CA VAL A 506 4.13 33.87 5.51
C VAL A 506 3.09 33.97 6.63
N ILE A 507 2.86 35.19 7.12
CA ILE A 507 1.86 35.51 8.13
C ILE A 507 0.55 35.86 7.43
N VAL A 508 -0.57 35.31 7.90
CA VAL A 508 -1.91 35.60 7.36
C VAL A 508 -2.87 35.94 8.49
N ASP A 509 -3.72 36.94 8.29
CA ASP A 509 -4.70 37.39 9.29
C ASP A 509 -5.56 36.23 9.84
N GLY A 510 -5.46 36.00 11.15
CA GLY A 510 -6.23 34.97 11.87
C GLY A 510 -5.68 33.55 11.75
N PHE A 511 -4.58 33.33 11.01
CA PHE A 511 -3.83 32.09 11.04
C PHE A 511 -3.34 31.80 12.48
N CYS A 512 -3.35 30.53 12.90
CA CYS A 512 -2.86 30.11 14.22
C CYS A 512 -3.58 30.70 15.46
N SER A 513 -4.68 31.43 15.26
CA SER A 513 -5.49 31.98 16.36
C SER A 513 -6.95 31.59 16.27
N SER A 514 -7.47 31.47 15.04
CA SER A 514 -8.89 31.17 14.80
C SER A 514 -9.09 30.13 13.71
N ARG A 515 -8.06 29.84 12.91
CA ARG A 515 -8.16 28.99 11.72
C ARG A 515 -6.79 28.56 11.19
N CYS A 516 -6.77 27.44 10.48
CA CYS A 516 -5.62 26.94 9.72
C CYS A 516 -5.75 27.19 8.20
N GLY A 517 -6.90 27.71 7.79
CA GLY A 517 -7.26 28.00 6.41
C GLY A 517 -8.65 28.62 6.32
N THR A 518 -9.08 28.97 5.10
CA THR A 518 -10.44 29.47 4.82
C THR A 518 -10.92 28.96 3.47
N HIS A 519 -12.22 29.00 3.24
CA HIS A 519 -12.79 28.89 1.90
C HIS A 519 -13.80 30.03 1.69
N GLY A 520 -14.09 30.34 0.43
CA GLY A 520 -15.06 31.38 0.10
C GLY A 520 -15.32 31.48 -1.40
N SER A 521 -16.07 32.52 -1.78
CA SER A 521 -16.28 32.88 -3.18
C SER A 521 -15.89 34.33 -3.41
N SER A 522 -15.40 34.62 -4.61
CA SER A 522 -15.04 35.97 -5.02
C SER A 522 -16.29 36.84 -5.18
N LYS A 523 -16.07 38.16 -5.19
CA LYS A 523 -17.04 39.08 -5.80
C LYS A 523 -17.13 38.80 -7.30
N ALA A 524 -18.24 39.17 -7.91
CA ALA A 524 -18.46 38.94 -9.33
C ALA A 524 -17.43 39.73 -10.18
N THR A 525 -16.68 39.03 -11.02
CA THR A 525 -15.72 39.57 -11.99
C THR A 525 -16.32 39.49 -13.39
N GLN A 526 -16.17 40.54 -14.21
CA GLN A 526 -16.64 40.49 -15.60
C GLN A 526 -15.66 39.73 -16.50
N VAL A 527 -16.13 38.68 -17.16
CA VAL A 527 -15.41 37.96 -18.21
C VAL A 527 -16.32 37.90 -19.44
N LYS A 528 -15.86 38.44 -20.58
CA LYS A 528 -16.62 38.48 -21.85
C LYS A 528 -18.05 39.04 -21.70
N GLY A 529 -18.22 40.10 -20.90
CA GLY A 529 -19.51 40.77 -20.67
C GLY A 529 -20.47 40.05 -19.71
N LYS A 530 -20.05 38.96 -19.06
CA LYS A 530 -20.82 38.22 -18.05
C LYS A 530 -20.11 38.24 -16.70
N ASN A 531 -20.89 38.33 -15.63
CA ASN A 531 -20.42 38.35 -14.25
C ASN A 531 -20.18 36.92 -13.74
N TYR A 532 -18.95 36.58 -13.36
CA TYR A 532 -18.57 35.28 -12.81
C TYR A 532 -18.02 35.41 -11.39
N LYS A 533 -18.38 34.47 -10.52
CA LYS A 533 -17.71 34.29 -9.22
C LYS A 533 -16.88 33.02 -9.30
N PHE A 534 -15.70 33.02 -8.69
CA PHE A 534 -14.90 31.81 -8.52
C PHE A 534 -14.84 31.41 -7.05
N ALA A 535 -14.72 30.11 -6.80
CA ALA A 535 -14.49 29.60 -5.46
C ALA A 535 -12.99 29.64 -5.16
N TYR A 536 -12.64 29.94 -3.91
CA TYR A 536 -11.25 29.90 -3.46
C TYR A 536 -11.12 29.21 -2.11
N ILE A 537 -9.95 28.64 -1.89
CA ILE A 537 -9.52 28.04 -0.63
C ILE A 537 -8.16 28.67 -0.28
N TRP A 538 -7.89 28.86 1.00
CA TRP A 538 -6.56 29.15 1.51
C TRP A 538 -6.21 28.18 2.62
N VAL A 539 -4.97 27.69 2.61
CA VAL A 539 -4.39 26.86 3.67
C VAL A 539 -3.00 27.38 4.01
N GLY A 540 -2.73 27.59 5.30
CA GLY A 540 -1.42 28.05 5.78
C GLY A 540 -0.52 26.90 6.23
N ASN A 541 0.77 26.97 5.90
CA ASN A 541 1.77 26.05 6.45
C ASN A 541 2.12 26.44 7.89
N SER A 542 1.81 25.54 8.84
CA SER A 542 1.92 25.80 10.28
C SER A 542 3.27 25.42 10.89
N GLU A 543 4.17 24.81 10.11
CA GLU A 543 5.45 24.22 10.53
C GLU A 543 6.23 25.05 11.55
N THR A 544 6.34 26.37 11.33
CA THR A 544 7.14 27.27 12.20
C THR A 544 6.30 28.20 13.08
N GLN A 545 4.98 28.29 12.86
CA GLN A 545 4.12 29.28 13.53
C GLN A 545 3.23 28.66 14.63
N CYS A 546 2.56 27.56 14.32
CA CYS A 546 1.62 26.92 15.26
C CYS A 546 1.39 25.43 14.96
N PRO A 547 2.47 24.63 14.89
CA PRO A 547 2.34 23.24 14.47
C PRO A 547 1.44 22.44 15.43
N GLY A 548 1.45 22.74 16.73
CA GLY A 548 0.55 22.12 17.70
C GLY A 548 -0.94 22.53 17.63
N GLN A 549 -1.32 23.43 16.73
CA GLN A 549 -2.74 23.74 16.45
C GLN A 549 -3.18 23.25 15.07
N CYS A 550 -2.32 23.44 14.07
CA CYS A 550 -2.69 23.24 12.67
C CYS A 550 -1.99 22.05 12.01
N ALA A 551 -1.13 21.31 12.72
CA ALA A 551 -0.48 20.08 12.25
C ALA A 551 -0.79 18.85 13.13
N TRP A 552 -1.69 18.97 14.11
CA TRP A 552 -2.22 17.80 14.83
C TRP A 552 -2.98 16.89 13.84
N PRO A 553 -2.84 15.55 13.89
CA PRO A 553 -2.24 14.72 14.94
C PRO A 553 -0.74 14.43 14.76
N PHE A 554 -0.08 15.04 13.79
CA PHE A 554 1.35 14.82 13.48
C PHE A 554 2.30 15.73 14.28
N HIS A 555 1.75 16.62 15.11
CA HIS A 555 2.49 17.42 16.09
C HIS A 555 1.73 17.42 17.41
N GLN A 556 2.47 17.52 18.53
CA GLN A 556 1.85 17.58 19.85
C GLN A 556 0.85 18.73 19.96
N PRO A 557 -0.39 18.47 20.45
CA PRO A 557 -1.41 19.50 20.54
C PRO A 557 -1.10 20.50 21.66
N ILE A 558 -1.37 21.80 21.41
CA ILE A 558 -1.20 22.86 22.42
C ILE A 558 -2.21 22.73 23.57
N TYR A 559 -3.39 22.16 23.28
CA TYR A 559 -4.50 22.00 24.24
C TYR A 559 -5.10 20.59 24.14
N GLY A 560 -5.48 19.99 25.27
CA GLY A 560 -6.10 18.65 25.33
C GLY A 560 -5.13 17.54 25.78
N PRO A 561 -5.57 16.26 25.80
CA PRO A 561 -4.76 15.14 26.26
C PRO A 561 -3.50 14.99 25.40
N GLN A 562 -2.36 14.88 26.08
CA GLN A 562 -1.04 14.81 25.47
C GLN A 562 -0.76 13.38 24.99
N SER A 563 -1.23 13.04 23.80
CA SER A 563 -0.81 11.83 23.10
C SER A 563 0.48 12.06 22.32
N PRO A 564 1.32 11.03 22.13
CA PRO A 564 2.42 11.09 21.17
C PRO A 564 1.90 11.49 19.78
N PRO A 565 2.61 12.38 19.05
CA PRO A 565 2.24 12.69 17.69
C PRO A 565 2.31 11.43 16.82
N LEU A 566 1.41 11.34 15.85
CA LEU A 566 1.48 10.33 14.81
C LEU A 566 2.68 10.58 13.91
N VAL A 567 3.22 9.51 13.34
CA VAL A 567 4.25 9.61 12.30
C VAL A 567 3.59 10.06 11.00
N ALA A 568 4.14 11.12 10.39
CA ALA A 568 3.61 11.68 9.16
C ALA A 568 3.83 10.72 7.97
N PRO A 569 2.83 10.52 7.09
CA PRO A 569 2.89 9.52 6.02
C PRO A 569 3.78 9.87 4.83
N ASN A 570 4.13 11.16 4.67
CA ASN A 570 4.88 11.64 3.49
C ASN A 570 6.17 12.37 3.89
N ASN A 571 6.77 12.00 5.03
CA ASN A 571 7.94 12.67 5.61
C ASN A 571 9.26 12.23 4.96
#